data_AF-M0JNB1-F1
#
_entry.id   AF-M0JNB1-F1
#
_cell.length_a   1.000
_cell.length_b   1.000
_cell.length_c   1.000
_cell.angle_alpha   90.00
_cell.angle_beta   90.00
_cell.angle_gamma   90.00
#
_symmetry.space_group_name_H-M   'P 1'
#
loop_
_entity.id
_entity.type
_entity.pdbx_description
1 polymer ?
#
loop_
_entity_poly.entity_id
_entity_poly.type
_entity_poly.pdbx_seq_one_letter_code
_entity_poly.pdbx_strand_id
1 'polypeptide(L)'
;MTTPPDPIDCDDDPRPVSRAAGDSYSDRANGFELTASKGVVTIGERITFTLTNIGDNPRGIGEKYKYNILRQHDGWEPIYFTESQAGWTDLGVRVYPGGGFRWTFTATNDGLERQNGYNPAYHVCSALEPGEYRFAFFGLGGSTISTTFMITDA
;
A
#
# COMPACT_ATOMS: atom_id res chain seq x y z
N MET A 1 17.05 -22.60 10.28
CA MET A 1 15.86 -21.99 10.91
C MET A 1 16.22 -20.53 11.07
N THR A 2 15.74 -19.68 10.16
CA THR A 2 16.04 -18.25 10.19
C THR A 2 15.04 -17.61 11.14
N THR A 3 15.52 -17.01 12.22
CA THR A 3 14.70 -16.18 13.13
C THR A 3 13.93 -15.16 12.27
N PRO A 4 12.60 -14.99 12.48
CA PRO A 4 11.89 -13.85 11.89
C PRO A 4 12.67 -12.58 12.26
N PRO A 5 12.87 -11.63 11.33
CA PRO A 5 13.44 -10.35 11.72
C PRO A 5 12.54 -9.76 12.82
N ASP A 6 13.17 -9.27 13.89
CA ASP A 6 12.47 -8.71 15.03
C ASP A 6 11.51 -7.60 14.55
N PRO A 7 10.34 -7.44 15.19
CA PRO A 7 9.50 -6.28 14.95
C PRO A 7 10.33 -5.01 15.16
N ILE A 8 10.15 -4.00 14.30
CA ILE A 8 10.77 -2.70 14.55
C ILE A 8 10.34 -2.22 15.93
N ASP A 9 11.31 -1.76 16.72
CA ASP A 9 11.03 -0.93 17.86
C ASP A 9 10.61 0.44 17.34
N CYS A 10 9.31 0.72 17.39
CA CYS A 10 8.77 2.01 16.95
C CYS A 10 9.25 3.19 17.82
N ASP A 11 9.95 2.91 18.93
CA ASP A 11 10.62 3.91 19.75
C ASP A 11 12.03 4.30 19.21
N ASP A 12 12.59 3.58 18.22
CA ASP A 12 13.91 3.81 17.63
C ASP A 12 13.90 4.75 16.38
N ASP A 13 13.19 5.88 16.44
CA ASP A 13 13.09 6.91 15.37
C ASP A 13 12.75 6.33 13.96
N PRO A 14 11.61 5.64 13.81
CA PRO A 14 11.26 4.99 12.56
C PRO A 14 10.96 6.03 11.46
N ARG A 15 11.39 5.76 10.22
CA ARG A 15 11.24 6.68 9.09
C ARG A 15 9.91 6.48 8.37
N PRO A 16 9.07 7.52 8.22
CA PRO A 16 7.78 7.38 7.53
C PRO A 16 7.96 7.14 6.03
N VAL A 17 7.09 6.32 5.45
CA VAL A 17 7.06 6.08 4.01
C VAL A 17 6.28 7.19 3.30
N SER A 18 6.95 8.26 2.86
CA SER A 18 6.27 9.42 2.25
C SER A 18 5.88 9.26 0.77
N ARG A 19 6.13 8.09 0.14
CA ARG A 19 5.72 7.86 -1.25
C ARG A 19 4.20 7.87 -1.38
N ALA A 20 3.69 8.44 -2.46
CA ALA A 20 2.25 8.58 -2.71
C ALA A 20 1.50 9.39 -1.64
N ALA A 21 2.13 10.39 -1.03
CA ALA A 21 1.52 11.32 -0.08
C ALA A 21 0.97 12.61 -0.72
N GLY A 22 0.80 12.65 -2.05
CA GLY A 22 0.17 13.80 -2.73
C GLY A 22 -1.32 13.91 -2.44
N ASP A 23 -1.89 15.08 -2.74
CA ASP A 23 -3.26 15.45 -2.38
C ASP A 23 -4.33 14.55 -3.01
N SER A 24 -4.15 14.19 -4.28
CA SER A 24 -5.11 13.37 -5.01
C SER A 24 -4.46 12.50 -6.07
N TYR A 25 -5.06 11.33 -6.30
CA TYR A 25 -4.72 10.44 -7.40
C TYR A 25 -6.02 9.81 -7.92
N SER A 26 -6.10 9.63 -9.24
CA SER A 26 -7.20 8.85 -9.84
C SER A 26 -7.04 7.37 -9.48
N ASP A 27 -8.14 6.62 -9.48
CA ASP A 27 -8.19 5.16 -9.44
C ASP A 27 -7.73 4.51 -10.75
N ARG A 28 -7.58 5.30 -11.83
CA ARG A 28 -7.19 4.82 -13.16
C ARG A 28 -6.09 5.67 -13.77
N ALA A 29 -5.06 5.01 -14.29
CA ALA A 29 -4.01 5.65 -15.09
C ALA A 29 -3.23 4.60 -15.89
N ASN A 30 -2.65 5.01 -17.02
CA ASN A 30 -1.76 4.18 -17.84
C ASN A 30 -2.35 2.81 -18.26
N GLY A 31 -3.67 2.73 -18.40
CA GLY A 31 -4.38 1.48 -18.74
C GLY A 31 -4.56 0.52 -17.56
N PHE A 32 -4.38 0.99 -16.34
CA PHE A 32 -4.65 0.24 -15.11
C PHE A 32 -5.78 0.88 -14.32
N GLU A 33 -6.50 0.04 -13.58
CA GLU A 33 -7.50 0.41 -12.59
C GLU A 33 -7.15 -0.22 -11.25
N LEU A 34 -7.36 0.52 -10.17
CA LEU A 34 -7.20 0.07 -8.80
C LEU A 34 -8.54 0.16 -8.05
N THR A 35 -8.98 -0.96 -7.50
CA THR A 35 -10.26 -1.07 -6.78
C THR A 35 -10.08 -1.62 -5.38
N ALA A 36 -10.99 -1.27 -4.48
CA ALA A 36 -11.15 -1.89 -3.17
C ALA A 36 -12.39 -2.82 -3.20
N SER A 37 -12.32 -3.96 -2.49
CA SER A 37 -13.44 -4.90 -2.38
C SER A 37 -14.65 -4.33 -1.64
N LYS A 38 -14.43 -3.28 -0.83
CA LYS A 38 -15.43 -2.59 -0.01
C LYS A 38 -14.95 -1.16 0.25
N GLY A 39 -15.90 -0.24 0.39
CA GLY A 39 -15.61 1.17 0.73
C GLY A 39 -15.59 1.45 2.24
N VAL A 40 -16.06 0.53 3.07
CA VAL A 40 -16.02 0.61 4.54
C VAL A 40 -15.55 -0.74 5.07
N VAL A 41 -14.63 -0.72 6.02
CA VAL A 41 -14.08 -1.91 6.68
C VAL A 41 -14.02 -1.68 8.19
N THR A 42 -14.46 -2.66 8.96
CA THR A 42 -14.34 -2.61 10.42
C THR A 42 -12.94 -3.04 10.85
N ILE A 43 -12.37 -2.46 11.91
CA ILE A 43 -11.11 -2.93 12.51
C ILE A 43 -11.21 -4.44 12.79
N GLY A 44 -10.21 -5.20 12.35
CA GLY A 44 -10.20 -6.67 12.39
C GLY A 44 -10.83 -7.37 11.17
N GLU A 45 -11.57 -6.66 10.32
CA GLU A 45 -12.14 -7.21 9.10
C GLU A 45 -11.13 -7.21 7.94
N ARG A 46 -11.35 -8.07 6.94
CA ARG A 46 -10.51 -8.11 5.74
C ARG A 46 -10.96 -7.13 4.67
N ILE A 47 -10.01 -6.51 3.99
CA ILE A 47 -10.19 -5.73 2.76
C ILE A 47 -9.23 -6.25 1.68
N THR A 48 -9.64 -6.19 0.42
CA THR A 48 -8.79 -6.54 -0.71
C THR A 48 -8.71 -5.40 -1.71
N PHE A 49 -7.48 -5.04 -2.10
CA PHE A 49 -7.21 -4.12 -3.18
C PHE A 49 -6.79 -4.89 -4.43
N THR A 50 -7.32 -4.53 -5.60
CA THR A 50 -7.00 -5.20 -6.87
C THR A 50 -6.57 -4.15 -7.89
N LEU A 51 -5.36 -4.30 -8.41
CA LEU A 51 -4.84 -3.60 -9.57
C LEU A 51 -5.05 -4.47 -10.80
N THR A 52 -5.68 -3.93 -11.85
CA THR A 52 -5.98 -4.66 -13.09
C THR A 52 -5.49 -3.89 -14.30
N ASN A 53 -4.80 -4.55 -15.24
CA ASN A 53 -4.58 -4.02 -16.59
C ASN A 53 -5.90 -4.10 -17.36
N ILE A 54 -6.55 -2.95 -17.53
CA ILE A 54 -7.84 -2.82 -18.23
C ILE A 54 -7.66 -2.44 -19.71
N GLY A 55 -6.42 -2.33 -20.20
CA GLY A 55 -6.13 -2.09 -21.61
C GLY A 55 -5.92 -3.37 -22.41
N ASP A 56 -5.78 -3.22 -23.72
CA ASP A 56 -5.71 -4.36 -24.65
C ASP A 56 -4.29 -4.92 -24.87
N ASN A 57 -3.27 -4.33 -24.24
CA ASN A 57 -1.86 -4.69 -24.46
C ASN A 57 -1.11 -4.97 -23.15
N PRO A 58 -0.08 -5.85 -23.16
CA PRO A 58 0.79 -6.03 -22.01
C PRO A 58 1.57 -4.76 -21.68
N ARG A 59 1.68 -4.42 -20.39
CA ARG A 59 2.40 -3.24 -19.91
C ARG A 59 3.40 -3.60 -18.81
N GLY A 60 4.54 -2.91 -18.79
CA GLY A 60 5.52 -3.02 -17.71
C GLY A 60 5.14 -2.07 -16.56
N ILE A 61 5.08 -2.60 -15.34
CA ILE A 61 4.87 -1.82 -14.12
C ILE A 61 5.90 -2.23 -13.08
N GLY A 62 6.10 -1.42 -12.05
CA GLY A 62 6.85 -1.81 -10.87
C GLY A 62 6.19 -2.99 -10.15
N GLU A 63 6.99 -3.64 -9.32
CA GLU A 63 6.56 -4.82 -8.56
C GLU A 63 5.51 -4.50 -7.47
N LYS A 64 4.88 -5.55 -6.91
CA LYS A 64 3.68 -5.45 -6.05
C LYS A 64 3.90 -4.75 -4.69
N TYR A 65 5.13 -4.51 -4.28
CA TYR A 65 5.52 -3.88 -3.02
C TYR A 65 5.65 -2.35 -3.13
N LYS A 66 5.41 -1.77 -4.31
CA LYS A 66 5.34 -0.32 -4.55
C LYS A 66 3.96 0.27 -4.23
N TYR A 67 3.47 0.04 -3.01
CA TYR A 67 2.23 0.62 -2.49
C TYR A 67 2.46 1.37 -1.19
N ASN A 68 1.47 2.17 -0.79
CA ASN A 68 1.38 2.81 0.52
C ASN A 68 -0.08 2.81 0.99
N ILE A 69 -0.29 2.88 2.30
CA ILE A 69 -1.60 3.19 2.89
C ILE A 69 -1.43 4.47 3.69
N LEU A 70 -2.33 5.41 3.46
CA LEU A 70 -2.30 6.73 4.09
C LEU A 70 -3.63 6.98 4.78
N ARG A 71 -3.58 7.69 5.90
CA ARG A 71 -4.75 8.17 6.61
C ARG A 71 -4.97 9.64 6.27
N GLN A 72 -6.24 10.03 6.15
CA GLN A 72 -6.60 11.43 6.01
C GLN A 72 -6.70 12.09 7.39
N HIS A 73 -5.95 13.17 7.58
CA HIS A 73 -6.07 14.09 8.70
C HIS A 73 -5.99 15.53 8.15
N ASP A 74 -4.88 16.24 8.37
CA ASP A 74 -4.58 17.56 7.78
C ASP A 74 -3.86 17.42 6.42
N GLY A 75 -4.24 16.39 5.67
CA GLY A 75 -3.54 15.86 4.52
C GLY A 75 -3.42 14.33 4.61
N TRP A 76 -2.79 13.74 3.59
CA TRP A 76 -2.56 12.31 3.55
C TRP A 76 -1.26 11.93 4.26
N GLU A 77 -1.39 11.36 5.44
CA GLU A 77 -0.27 10.97 6.29
C GLU A 77 0.00 9.45 6.18
N PRO A 78 1.27 9.03 6.05
CA PRO A 78 1.59 7.62 5.95
C PRO A 78 1.36 6.90 7.29
N ILE A 79 0.77 5.71 7.24
CA ILE A 79 0.69 4.83 8.43
C ILE A 79 1.89 3.90 8.56
N TYR A 80 2.67 3.78 7.48
CA TYR A 80 3.81 2.88 7.41
C TYR A 80 5.12 3.59 7.72
N PHE A 81 5.95 2.89 8.47
CA PHE A 81 7.29 3.27 8.80
C PHE A 81 8.30 2.18 8.44
N THR A 82 9.57 2.57 8.37
CA THR A 82 10.73 1.76 7.98
C THR A 82 11.89 2.05 8.92
N GLU A 83 12.75 1.04 9.17
CA GLU A 83 13.97 1.15 10.00
C GLU A 83 14.97 2.19 9.50
N SER A 84 15.01 2.37 8.18
CA SER A 84 15.97 3.22 7.50
C SER A 84 15.32 3.90 6.31
N GLN A 85 16.04 4.81 5.66
CA GLN A 85 15.52 5.52 4.50
C GLN A 85 15.04 4.53 3.43
N ALA A 86 13.74 4.58 3.13
CA ALA A 86 13.11 3.68 2.18
C ALA A 86 13.68 3.85 0.75
N GLY A 87 14.23 2.78 0.20
CA GLY A 87 14.64 2.67 -1.20
C GLY A 87 13.91 1.50 -1.88
N TRP A 88 13.41 1.71 -3.09
CA TRP A 88 12.69 0.67 -3.84
C TRP A 88 13.51 0.16 -5.00
N THR A 89 13.38 -1.13 -5.28
CA THR A 89 13.99 -1.75 -6.46
C THR A 89 13.46 -1.12 -7.76
N ASP A 90 14.30 -1.10 -8.80
CA ASP A 90 13.88 -0.70 -10.16
C ASP A 90 13.45 -1.90 -11.01
N LEU A 91 12.81 -2.89 -10.38
CA LEU A 91 12.35 -4.09 -11.07
C LEU A 91 10.98 -3.85 -11.73
N GLY A 92 10.91 -4.20 -13.01
CA GLY A 92 9.69 -4.19 -13.81
C GLY A 92 9.07 -5.57 -13.96
N VAL A 93 7.75 -5.64 -13.83
CA VAL A 93 6.91 -6.81 -14.05
C VAL A 93 6.02 -6.54 -15.27
N ARG A 94 5.96 -7.50 -16.19
CA ARG A 94 5.05 -7.43 -17.34
C ARG A 94 3.67 -7.96 -16.94
N VAL A 95 2.64 -7.14 -17.12
CA VAL A 95 1.24 -7.48 -16.81
C VAL A 95 0.42 -7.49 -18.09
N TYR A 96 -0.21 -8.63 -18.37
CA TYR A 96 -1.09 -8.84 -19.52
C TYR A 96 -2.50 -8.28 -19.25
N PRO A 97 -3.31 -8.01 -20.30
CA PRO A 97 -4.71 -7.62 -20.15
C PRO A 97 -5.49 -8.54 -19.20
N GLY A 98 -6.27 -7.96 -18.30
CA GLY A 98 -7.02 -8.66 -17.24
C GLY A 98 -6.17 -9.15 -16.06
N GLY A 99 -4.84 -9.13 -16.16
CA GLY A 99 -3.92 -9.48 -15.08
C GLY A 99 -3.61 -8.29 -14.17
N GLY A 100 -2.86 -8.54 -13.09
CA GLY A 100 -2.34 -7.50 -12.21
C GLY A 100 -2.02 -8.01 -10.82
N PHE A 101 -2.23 -7.18 -9.81
CA PHE A 101 -1.88 -7.50 -8.43
C PHE A 101 -3.12 -7.50 -7.53
N ARG A 102 -3.05 -8.32 -6.48
CA ARG A 102 -4.04 -8.40 -5.43
C ARG A 102 -3.35 -8.33 -4.08
N TRP A 103 -3.84 -7.45 -3.21
CA TRP A 103 -3.41 -7.33 -1.83
C TRP A 103 -4.59 -7.54 -0.90
N THR A 104 -4.48 -8.49 0.02
CA THR A 104 -5.49 -8.75 1.04
C THR A 104 -4.89 -8.47 2.40
N PHE A 105 -5.55 -7.62 3.17
CA PHE A 105 -5.13 -7.26 4.51
C PHE A 105 -6.26 -7.49 5.49
N THR A 106 -5.91 -7.76 6.74
CA THR A 106 -6.80 -7.59 7.89
C THR A 106 -6.58 -6.16 8.39
N ALA A 107 -7.64 -5.40 8.66
CA ALA A 107 -7.58 -4.04 9.18
C ALA A 107 -7.14 -4.03 10.65
N THR A 108 -5.90 -4.44 10.89
CA THR A 108 -5.17 -4.42 12.17
C THR A 108 -3.73 -4.00 11.89
N ASN A 109 -2.98 -3.57 12.90
CA ASN A 109 -1.56 -3.23 12.77
C ASN A 109 -0.78 -4.38 12.10
N ASP A 110 -0.75 -5.55 12.73
CA ASP A 110 -0.08 -6.76 12.23
C ASP A 110 -0.59 -7.20 10.84
N GLY A 111 -1.88 -6.98 10.57
CA GLY A 111 -2.51 -7.37 9.32
C GLY A 111 -2.12 -6.50 8.13
N LEU A 112 -1.56 -5.32 8.40
CA LEU A 112 -1.06 -4.35 7.42
C LEU A 112 0.46 -4.34 7.32
N GLU A 113 1.18 -4.84 8.33
CA GLU A 113 2.62 -5.00 8.27
C GLU A 113 3.05 -5.88 7.09
N ARG A 114 4.28 -5.64 6.63
CA ARG A 114 4.81 -6.33 5.46
C ARG A 114 6.30 -6.48 5.54
N GLN A 115 6.75 -7.72 5.37
CA GLN A 115 8.18 -8.03 5.18
C GLN A 115 8.41 -8.61 3.78
N ASN A 116 9.61 -8.37 3.23
CA ASN A 116 10.08 -8.94 1.97
C ASN A 116 11.62 -8.84 1.92
N GLY A 117 12.24 -9.48 0.93
CA GLY A 117 13.71 -9.62 0.88
C GLY A 117 14.48 -8.54 0.13
N TYR A 118 13.83 -7.52 -0.44
CA TYR A 118 14.51 -6.61 -1.38
C TYR A 118 13.97 -5.17 -1.45
N ASN A 119 12.74 -4.93 -1.00
CA ASN A 119 12.18 -3.61 -0.71
C ASN A 119 12.06 -3.44 0.81
N PRO A 120 11.84 -2.20 1.31
CA PRO A 120 11.75 -1.95 2.74
C PRO A 120 10.61 -2.74 3.38
N ALA A 121 10.83 -3.22 4.60
CA ALA A 121 9.76 -3.75 5.44
C ALA A 121 8.89 -2.58 5.92
N TYR A 122 7.57 -2.78 5.96
CA TYR A 122 6.62 -1.79 6.43
C TYR A 122 6.06 -2.21 7.77
N HIS A 123 6.05 -1.26 8.70
CA HIS A 123 5.60 -1.43 10.07
C HIS A 123 4.53 -0.40 10.40
N VAL A 124 3.61 -0.76 11.28
CA VAL A 124 2.50 0.11 11.69
C VAL A 124 2.65 0.43 13.17
N CYS A 125 3.27 1.58 13.45
CA CYS A 125 3.68 1.96 14.80
C CYS A 125 2.56 2.47 15.72
N SER A 126 1.44 2.90 15.15
CA SER A 126 0.30 3.42 15.90
C SER A 126 -0.94 2.59 15.61
N ALA A 127 -1.80 2.44 16.61
CA ALA A 127 -3.08 1.76 16.43
C ALA A 127 -3.87 2.37 15.26
N LEU A 128 -4.56 1.53 14.50
CA LEU A 128 -5.51 2.02 13.51
C LEU A 128 -6.66 2.73 14.22
N GLU A 129 -6.98 3.93 13.75
CA GLU A 129 -8.10 4.71 14.25
C GLU A 129 -9.19 4.78 13.17
N PRO A 130 -10.47 4.92 13.55
CA PRO A 130 -11.53 5.21 12.59
C PRO A 130 -11.24 6.46 11.75
N GLY A 131 -11.65 6.42 10.49
CA GLY A 131 -11.46 7.54 9.56
C GLY A 131 -11.31 7.11 8.11
N GLU A 132 -10.96 8.07 7.27
CA GLU A 132 -10.71 7.85 5.84
C GLU A 132 -9.25 7.44 5.61
N TYR A 133 -9.07 6.41 4.80
CA TYR A 133 -7.80 5.86 4.39
C TYR A 133 -7.72 5.76 2.87
N ARG A 134 -6.51 5.68 2.36
CA ARG A 134 -6.20 5.55 0.94
C ARG A 134 -5.18 4.46 0.73
N PHE A 135 -5.49 3.50 -0.14
CA PHE A 135 -4.50 2.60 -0.70
C PHE A 135 -3.98 3.18 -2.01
N ALA A 136 -2.68 3.39 -2.12
CA ALA A 136 -2.05 3.99 -3.29
C ALA A 136 -0.95 3.10 -3.86
N PHE A 137 -0.94 2.90 -5.18
CA PHE A 137 0.10 2.19 -5.91
C PHE A 137 0.92 3.17 -6.74
N PHE A 138 2.23 3.23 -6.49
CA PHE A 138 3.17 4.16 -7.14
C PHE A 138 4.13 3.47 -8.12
N GLY A 139 3.81 2.24 -8.53
CA GLY A 139 4.62 1.46 -9.47
C GLY A 139 4.32 1.73 -10.95
N LEU A 140 3.54 2.73 -11.35
CA LEU A 140 3.12 2.92 -12.75
C LEU A 140 4.10 3.76 -13.60
N GLY A 141 5.40 3.74 -13.30
CA GLY A 141 6.42 4.41 -14.12
C GLY A 141 6.27 5.94 -14.15
N GLY A 142 6.06 6.56 -13.00
CA GLY A 142 5.90 8.01 -12.85
C GLY A 142 4.48 8.45 -12.49
N SER A 143 3.50 7.56 -12.65
CA SER A 143 2.13 7.78 -12.16
C SER A 143 1.87 7.05 -10.85
N THR A 144 0.95 7.60 -10.05
CA THR A 144 0.37 6.95 -8.88
C THR A 144 -1.12 6.89 -9.07
N ILE A 145 -1.74 5.77 -8.69
CA ILE A 145 -3.19 5.63 -8.61
C ILE A 145 -3.59 5.21 -7.22
N SER A 146 -4.82 5.53 -6.84
CA SER A 146 -5.30 5.23 -5.49
C SER A 146 -6.79 4.97 -5.43
N THR A 147 -7.23 4.32 -4.37
CA THR A 147 -8.65 4.20 -3.99
C THR A 147 -8.79 4.48 -2.50
N THR A 148 -9.89 5.11 -2.10
CA THR A 148 -10.19 5.43 -0.70
C THR A 148 -11.14 4.41 -0.09
N PHE A 149 -11.06 4.28 1.24
CA PHE A 149 -11.93 3.43 2.04
C PHE A 149 -12.00 3.98 3.46
N MET A 150 -13.10 3.70 4.15
CA MET A 150 -13.30 4.09 5.54
C MET A 150 -12.94 2.92 6.45
N ILE A 151 -12.20 3.20 7.54
CA ILE A 151 -12.08 2.29 8.68
C ILE A 151 -13.07 2.74 9.77
N THR A 152 -13.78 1.79 10.37
CA THR A 152 -14.67 2.01 11.53
C THR A 152 -14.28 1.12 12.69
N ASP A 153 -14.75 1.45 13.89
CA ASP A 153 -14.60 0.60 15.07
C ASP A 153 -15.26 -0.79 14.90
N ALA A 154 -14.80 -1.72 15.74
CA ALA A 154 -15.27 -3.11 15.86
C ALA A 154 -16.67 -3.24 16.48
#